data_AF-A0A960G831-F1
#
_entry.id   AF-A0A960G831-F1
#
_cell.length_a   1.000
_cell.length_b   1.000
_cell.length_c   1.000
_cell.angle_alpha   90.00
_cell.angle_beta   90.00
_cell.angle_gamma   90.00
#
_symmetry.space_group_name_H-M   'P 1'
#
loop_
_entity.id
_entity.type
_entity.pdbx_description
1 polymer ?
#
loop_
_entity_poly.entity_id
_entity_poly.type
_entity_poly.pdbx_seq_one_letter_code
_entity_poly.pdbx_strand_id
1 'polypeptide(L)'
;MKLRRSLASLVAVMFGGALLAGPVVVPAQGAPALGDQSLAAVLTADGNGTFDDDWYDYDIVTQAVLAVLAAKPTSNVSLLTDGSVALTAFIPNDRAFRVLAHRLTGKWQSTEEKIFNKLVAKLGVDAIENVLLYHVVPGAIILAKDALQANGATLATGLPGASIKVKVVGKNVPQIILRDRDFNSPNPRVNPWQTDINEGNNQ
;
A
#
# COMPACT_ATOMS: atom_id res chain seq x y z
N MET A 1 25.31 34.76 -12.35
CA MET A 1 24.58 35.94 -11.85
C MET A 1 24.03 35.62 -10.46
N LYS A 2 24.58 36.27 -9.43
CA LYS A 2 24.12 36.17 -8.03
C LYS A 2 22.94 37.13 -7.87
N LEU A 3 21.77 36.62 -7.50
CA LEU A 3 20.66 37.45 -6.99
C LEU A 3 20.13 36.77 -5.73
N ARG A 4 20.63 37.26 -4.60
CA ARG A 4 20.21 36.95 -3.24
C ARG A 4 18.82 37.55 -3.04
N ARG A 5 17.82 36.73 -2.69
CA ARG A 5 16.47 37.20 -2.34
C ARG A 5 16.40 37.47 -0.84
N SER A 6 16.53 38.76 -0.53
CA SER A 6 15.74 39.58 0.40
C SER A 6 15.49 39.08 1.83
N LEU A 7 16.19 39.73 2.77
CA LEU A 7 15.73 39.89 4.16
C LEU A 7 14.44 40.73 4.17
N ALA A 8 13.40 40.23 4.85
CA ALA A 8 12.24 41.02 5.20
C ALA A 8 12.53 41.79 6.50
N SER A 9 12.52 43.11 6.40
CA SER A 9 12.67 44.06 7.50
C SER A 9 11.49 43.96 8.46
N LEU A 10 11.76 43.71 9.74
CA LEU A 10 10.77 43.79 10.81
C LEU A 10 10.66 45.24 11.28
N VAL A 11 9.54 45.89 10.96
CA VAL A 11 9.19 47.22 11.47
C VAL A 11 8.72 47.07 12.92
N ALA A 12 9.47 47.63 13.86
CA ALA A 12 9.06 47.77 15.25
C ALA A 12 8.14 48.99 15.38
N VAL A 13 6.86 48.78 15.66
CA VAL A 13 5.94 49.82 16.14
C VAL A 13 5.81 49.65 17.65
N MET A 14 6.36 50.62 18.38
CA MET A 14 6.19 50.77 19.82
C MET A 14 4.83 51.42 20.08
N PHE A 15 3.91 50.70 20.71
CA PHE A 15 2.74 51.28 21.35
C PHE A 15 2.68 50.79 22.80
N GLY A 16 2.81 51.75 23.73
CA GLY A 16 2.66 51.53 25.16
C GLY A 16 1.20 51.25 25.51
N GLY A 17 0.99 50.20 26.30
CA GLY A 17 -0.30 49.83 26.87
C GLY A 17 -0.13 48.60 27.74
N ALA A 18 -0.20 48.78 29.05
CA ALA A 18 -0.11 47.69 30.02
C ALA A 18 -1.35 46.78 29.90
N LEU A 19 -1.17 45.59 29.32
CA LEU A 19 -2.07 44.45 29.44
C LEU A 19 -1.19 43.22 29.67
N LEU A 20 -1.48 42.50 30.75
CA LEU A 20 -0.84 41.24 31.12
C LEU A 20 -1.07 40.19 30.02
N ALA A 21 -0.16 40.13 29.04
CA ALA A 21 -0.16 39.10 28.01
C ALA A 21 0.52 37.84 28.57
N GLY A 22 -0.27 36.97 29.19
CA GLY A 22 0.14 35.57 29.38
C GLY A 22 0.36 34.90 28.01
N PRO A 23 1.25 33.89 27.91
CA PRO A 23 1.47 33.21 26.65
C PRO A 23 0.16 32.58 26.18
N VAL A 24 -0.35 33.04 25.04
CA VAL A 24 -1.44 32.38 24.33
C VAL A 24 -0.85 31.11 23.74
N VAL A 25 -0.99 30.01 24.47
CA VAL A 25 -0.78 28.66 23.95
C VAL A 25 -1.87 28.43 22.90
N VAL A 26 -1.51 28.64 21.63
CA VAL A 26 -2.32 28.19 20.50
C VAL A 26 -2.28 26.66 20.55
N PRO A 27 -3.41 25.95 20.74
CA PRO A 27 -3.38 24.51 20.65
C PRO A 27 -2.89 24.16 19.26
N ALA A 28 -1.78 23.42 19.18
CA ALA A 28 -1.39 22.77 17.94
C ALA A 28 -2.60 21.92 17.54
N GLN A 29 -3.29 22.30 16.47
CA GLN A 29 -4.29 21.47 15.84
C GLN A 29 -3.55 20.19 15.43
N GLY A 30 -3.71 19.15 16.24
CA GLY A 30 -3.14 17.84 15.95
C GLY A 30 -3.58 17.45 14.54
N ALA A 31 -2.66 16.87 13.78
CA ALA A 31 -3.03 16.24 12.52
C ALA A 31 -4.28 15.36 12.77
N PRO A 32 -5.27 15.37 11.86
CA PRO A 32 -6.45 14.52 12.01
C PRO A 32 -6.00 13.10 12.36
N ALA A 33 -6.53 12.56 13.46
CA ALA A 33 -6.22 11.21 13.86
C ALA A 33 -6.66 10.27 12.74
N LEU A 34 -5.75 9.43 12.28
CA LEU A 34 -6.06 8.39 11.30
C LEU A 34 -7.00 7.38 11.95
N GLY A 35 -7.91 6.83 11.15
CA GLY A 35 -8.78 5.75 11.57
C GLY A 35 -8.07 4.40 11.65
N ASP A 36 -8.74 3.44 12.29
CA ASP A 36 -8.21 2.11 12.54
C ASP A 36 -8.89 1.03 11.68
N GLN A 37 -9.44 1.39 10.51
CA GLN A 37 -9.95 0.37 9.59
C GLN A 37 -8.79 -0.44 9.01
N SER A 38 -8.87 -1.76 9.20
CA SER A 38 -7.90 -2.70 8.63
C SER A 38 -8.12 -2.86 7.13
N LEU A 39 -7.03 -3.03 6.39
CA LEU A 39 -7.08 -3.24 4.95
C LEU A 39 -7.89 -4.48 4.58
N ALA A 40 -7.79 -5.57 5.35
CA ALA A 40 -8.60 -6.77 5.11
C ALA A 40 -10.11 -6.50 5.18
N ALA A 41 -10.55 -5.64 6.12
CA ALA A 41 -11.96 -5.27 6.22
C ALA A 41 -12.42 -4.45 5.01
N VAL A 42 -11.57 -3.54 4.51
CA VAL A 42 -11.88 -2.76 3.30
C VAL A 42 -11.97 -3.65 2.07
N LEU A 43 -11.02 -4.58 1.90
CA LEU A 43 -11.03 -5.53 0.78
C LEU A 43 -12.20 -6.53 0.85
N THR A 44 -12.68 -6.86 2.04
CA THR A 44 -13.85 -7.74 2.20
C THR A 44 -15.17 -6.99 1.96
N ALA A 45 -15.19 -5.67 2.20
CA ALA A 45 -16.35 -4.84 1.94
C ALA A 45 -16.56 -4.60 0.44
N ASP A 46 -15.49 -4.65 -0.35
CA ASP A 46 -15.53 -4.71 -1.81
C ASP A 46 -15.89 -6.16 -2.23
N GLY A 47 -16.88 -6.36 -3.09
CA GLY A 47 -17.26 -7.71 -3.59
C GLY A 47 -17.87 -8.70 -2.58
N ASN A 48 -18.04 -8.32 -1.30
CA ASN A 48 -18.39 -9.21 -0.16
C ASN A 48 -17.32 -10.25 0.20
N GLY A 49 -16.10 -10.15 -0.33
CA GLY A 49 -15.02 -11.08 -0.05
C GLY A 49 -15.29 -12.50 -0.56
N THR A 50 -16.05 -12.65 -1.63
CA THR A 50 -16.43 -13.95 -2.21
C THR A 50 -16.01 -14.03 -3.66
N PHE A 51 -15.55 -15.20 -4.09
CA PHE A 51 -15.19 -15.40 -5.49
C PHE A 51 -16.34 -15.09 -6.44
N ASP A 52 -16.05 -14.30 -7.46
CA ASP A 52 -16.97 -14.02 -8.55
C ASP A 52 -16.28 -14.10 -9.93
N ASP A 53 -16.72 -13.29 -10.89
CA ASP A 53 -16.23 -13.28 -12.28
C ASP A 53 -15.60 -11.91 -12.67
N ASP A 54 -15.47 -10.95 -11.75
CA ASP A 54 -14.84 -9.65 -11.94
C ASP A 54 -13.33 -9.68 -11.69
N TRP A 55 -12.59 -9.85 -12.77
CA TRP A 55 -11.13 -9.92 -12.73
C TRP A 55 -10.41 -8.65 -12.21
N TYR A 56 -11.09 -7.56 -11.90
CA TYR A 56 -10.49 -6.29 -11.49
C TYR A 56 -10.70 -5.92 -10.02
N ASP A 57 -11.31 -6.81 -9.24
CA ASP A 57 -11.36 -6.74 -7.78
C ASP A 57 -10.16 -7.46 -7.12
N TYR A 58 -10.32 -7.80 -5.84
CA TYR A 58 -9.28 -8.31 -4.95
C TYR A 58 -9.71 -9.57 -4.17
N ASP A 59 -10.71 -10.31 -4.66
CA ASP A 59 -11.29 -11.44 -3.93
C ASP A 59 -10.32 -12.59 -3.71
N ILE A 60 -9.45 -12.90 -4.68
CA ILE A 60 -8.39 -13.90 -4.50
C ILE A 60 -7.43 -13.51 -3.37
N VAL A 61 -7.12 -12.22 -3.19
CA VAL A 61 -6.25 -11.76 -2.10
C VAL A 61 -6.96 -11.87 -0.76
N THR A 62 -8.22 -11.44 -0.70
CA THR A 62 -9.04 -11.54 0.51
C THR A 62 -9.09 -12.99 1.00
N GLN A 63 -9.38 -13.93 0.09
CA GLN A 63 -9.39 -15.36 0.40
C GLN A 63 -8.01 -15.91 0.76
N ALA A 64 -6.92 -15.42 0.15
CA ALA A 64 -5.57 -15.79 0.51
C ALA A 64 -5.20 -15.36 1.93
N VAL A 65 -5.56 -14.14 2.34
CA VAL A 65 -5.36 -13.64 3.71
C VAL A 65 -6.13 -14.51 4.70
N LEU A 66 -7.42 -14.76 4.45
CA LEU A 66 -8.25 -15.61 5.31
C LEU A 66 -7.69 -17.04 5.44
N ALA A 67 -7.26 -17.65 4.32
CA ALA A 67 -6.68 -18.99 4.32
C ALA A 67 -5.35 -19.07 5.08
N VAL A 68 -4.48 -18.07 4.93
CA VAL A 68 -3.21 -18.00 5.68
C VAL A 68 -3.49 -17.82 7.17
N LEU A 69 -4.43 -16.95 7.56
CA LEU A 69 -4.77 -16.75 8.97
C LEU A 69 -5.42 -17.97 9.60
N ALA A 70 -6.27 -18.69 8.85
CA ALA A 70 -6.87 -19.95 9.32
C ALA A 70 -5.81 -21.05 9.54
N ALA A 71 -4.80 -21.12 8.67
CA ALA A 71 -3.71 -22.08 8.80
C ALA A 71 -2.62 -21.65 9.80
N LYS A 72 -2.38 -20.34 9.92
CA LYS A 72 -1.29 -19.72 10.69
C LYS A 72 -1.78 -18.42 11.34
N PRO A 73 -2.45 -18.50 12.50
CA PRO A 73 -2.99 -17.32 13.17
C PRO A 73 -1.91 -16.35 13.67
N THR A 74 -0.67 -16.81 13.83
CA THR A 74 0.48 -15.99 14.28
C THR A 74 1.34 -15.45 13.13
N SER A 75 0.88 -15.57 11.88
CA SER A 75 1.60 -15.04 10.73
C SER A 75 1.62 -13.51 10.74
N ASN A 76 2.70 -12.90 10.24
CA ASN A 76 2.78 -11.45 10.03
C ASN A 76 1.71 -10.91 9.05
N VAL A 77 1.03 -11.80 8.31
CA VAL A 77 -0.15 -11.44 7.50
C VAL A 77 -1.30 -10.91 8.38
N SER A 78 -1.33 -11.23 9.67
CA SER A 78 -2.31 -10.68 10.62
C SER A 78 -2.24 -9.16 10.75
N LEU A 79 -1.11 -8.54 10.39
CA LEU A 79 -0.97 -7.08 10.38
C LEU A 79 -1.94 -6.43 9.38
N LEU A 80 -2.32 -7.13 8.30
CA LEU A 80 -3.35 -6.65 7.36
C LEU A 80 -4.76 -6.63 7.94
N THR A 81 -4.97 -7.36 9.05
CA THR A 81 -6.23 -7.35 9.80
C THR A 81 -6.20 -6.42 11.00
N ASP A 82 -5.04 -5.83 11.32
CA ASP A 82 -4.88 -4.90 12.44
C ASP A 82 -4.74 -3.46 11.93
N GLY A 83 -5.86 -2.74 11.85
CA GLY A 83 -5.91 -1.38 11.35
C GLY A 83 -5.22 -0.33 12.24
N SER A 84 -4.72 -0.71 13.42
CA SER A 84 -3.93 0.20 14.27
C SER A 84 -2.46 0.30 13.81
N VAL A 85 -2.00 -0.61 12.96
CA VAL A 85 -0.61 -0.70 12.52
C VAL A 85 -0.41 0.07 11.22
N ALA A 86 0.54 1.00 11.24
CA ALA A 86 0.95 1.72 10.05
C ALA A 86 1.59 0.77 9.01
N LEU A 87 1.01 0.64 7.81
CA LEU A 87 1.61 -0.12 6.70
C LEU A 87 1.13 0.40 5.34
N THR A 88 1.77 -0.04 4.27
CA THR A 88 1.29 0.12 2.90
C THR A 88 1.31 -1.24 2.21
N ALA A 89 0.25 -1.63 1.52
CA ALA A 89 0.23 -2.86 0.73
C ALA A 89 0.06 -2.59 -0.77
N PHE A 90 0.89 -3.25 -1.58
CA PHE A 90 0.77 -3.27 -3.04
C PHE A 90 -0.02 -4.48 -3.49
N ILE A 91 -1.34 -4.35 -3.52
CA ILE A 91 -2.22 -5.50 -3.71
C ILE A 91 -2.42 -5.79 -5.20
N PRO A 92 -2.10 -7.01 -5.68
CA PRO A 92 -2.44 -7.44 -7.04
C PRO A 92 -3.94 -7.74 -7.17
N ASN A 93 -4.52 -7.45 -8.33
CA ASN A 93 -5.91 -7.81 -8.64
C ASN A 93 -6.05 -9.25 -9.14
N ASP A 94 -7.29 -9.70 -9.26
CA ASP A 94 -7.63 -11.08 -9.62
C ASP A 94 -7.14 -11.49 -11.01
N ARG A 95 -7.10 -10.54 -11.95
CA ARG A 95 -6.47 -10.72 -13.27
C ARG A 95 -4.99 -11.05 -13.17
N ALA A 96 -4.25 -10.43 -12.24
CA ALA A 96 -2.83 -10.74 -12.05
C ALA A 96 -2.65 -12.19 -11.55
N PHE A 97 -3.50 -12.67 -10.64
CA PHE A 97 -3.49 -14.06 -10.20
C PHE A 97 -3.85 -15.03 -11.32
N ARG A 98 -4.80 -14.67 -12.17
CA ARG A 98 -5.15 -15.48 -13.35
C ARG A 98 -3.97 -15.65 -14.30
N VAL A 99 -3.22 -14.57 -14.56
CA VAL A 99 -2.00 -14.62 -15.37
C VAL A 99 -0.94 -15.51 -14.71
N LEU A 100 -0.76 -15.40 -13.39
CA LEU A 100 0.17 -16.25 -12.64
C LEU A 100 -0.22 -17.74 -12.73
N ALA A 101 -1.49 -18.06 -12.48
CA ALA A 101 -1.98 -19.44 -12.58
C ALA A 101 -1.83 -20.00 -13.99
N HIS A 102 -2.04 -19.19 -15.03
CA HIS A 102 -1.77 -19.59 -16.40
C HIS A 102 -0.28 -19.90 -16.62
N ARG A 103 0.63 -19.06 -16.12
CA ARG A 103 2.10 -19.29 -16.23
C ARG A 103 2.54 -20.57 -15.51
N LEU A 104 1.97 -20.86 -14.34
CA LEU A 104 2.33 -22.03 -13.54
C LEU A 104 1.71 -23.34 -14.04
N THR A 105 0.50 -23.28 -14.61
CA THR A 105 -0.26 -24.48 -15.01
C THR A 105 -0.33 -24.71 -16.52
N GLY A 106 0.06 -23.71 -17.31
CA GLY A 106 -0.12 -23.69 -18.77
C GLY A 106 -1.57 -23.52 -19.23
N LYS A 107 -2.54 -23.36 -18.31
CA LYS A 107 -3.97 -23.32 -18.64
C LYS A 107 -4.66 -22.13 -18.02
N TRP A 108 -5.45 -21.44 -18.85
CA TRP A 108 -6.35 -20.40 -18.35
C TRP A 108 -7.45 -21.04 -17.53
N GLN A 109 -7.60 -20.55 -16.31
CA GLN A 109 -8.74 -20.91 -15.46
C GLN A 109 -9.89 -19.95 -15.75
N SER A 110 -11.11 -20.47 -15.64
CA SER A 110 -12.34 -19.74 -15.93
C SER A 110 -12.90 -18.99 -14.73
N THR A 111 -12.55 -19.39 -13.51
CA THR A 111 -13.09 -18.85 -12.26
C THR A 111 -11.96 -18.60 -11.26
N GLU A 112 -12.17 -17.65 -10.35
CA GLU A 112 -11.25 -17.30 -9.27
C GLU A 112 -11.01 -18.46 -8.30
N GLU A 113 -12.08 -19.16 -7.91
CA GLU A 113 -11.96 -20.32 -7.03
C GLU A 113 -10.99 -21.38 -7.59
N LYS A 114 -11.05 -21.64 -8.90
CA LYS A 114 -10.12 -22.58 -9.56
C LYS A 114 -8.69 -22.05 -9.55
N ILE A 115 -8.51 -20.74 -9.73
CA ILE A 115 -7.19 -20.10 -9.67
C ILE A 115 -6.63 -20.26 -8.28
N PHE A 116 -7.38 -19.87 -7.26
CA PHE A 116 -7.00 -19.97 -5.86
C PHE A 116 -6.61 -21.40 -5.48
N ASN A 117 -7.51 -22.36 -5.73
CA ASN A 117 -7.25 -23.77 -5.43
C ASN A 117 -6.02 -24.33 -6.16
N LYS A 118 -5.76 -23.91 -7.41
CA LYS A 118 -4.56 -24.32 -8.16
C LYS A 118 -3.30 -23.70 -7.60
N LEU A 119 -3.34 -22.43 -7.19
CA LEU A 119 -2.21 -21.75 -6.57
C LEU A 119 -1.86 -22.39 -5.23
N VAL A 120 -2.86 -22.63 -4.38
CA VAL A 120 -2.70 -23.33 -3.10
C VAL A 120 -2.13 -24.73 -3.31
N ALA A 121 -2.67 -25.50 -4.26
CA ALA A 121 -2.18 -26.85 -4.55
C ALA A 121 -0.76 -26.89 -5.14
N LYS A 122 -0.31 -25.83 -5.83
CA LYS A 122 1.01 -25.77 -6.48
C LYS A 122 2.09 -25.15 -5.60
N LEU A 123 1.75 -24.10 -4.86
CA LEU A 123 2.69 -23.29 -4.10
C LEU A 123 2.65 -23.64 -2.61
N GLY A 124 1.48 -24.06 -2.11
CA GLY A 124 1.25 -24.25 -0.67
C GLY A 124 1.00 -22.92 0.06
N VAL A 125 0.49 -23.04 1.29
CA VAL A 125 0.12 -21.89 2.13
C VAL A 125 1.35 -21.05 2.51
N ASP A 126 2.50 -21.70 2.77
CA ASP A 126 3.75 -21.02 3.12
C ASP A 126 4.26 -20.08 2.02
N ALA A 127 4.12 -20.49 0.76
CA ALA A 127 4.52 -19.65 -0.36
C ALA A 127 3.55 -18.49 -0.56
N ILE A 128 2.24 -18.72 -0.35
CA ILE A 128 1.22 -17.66 -0.41
C ILE A 128 1.49 -16.60 0.67
N GLU A 129 1.78 -17.03 1.90
CA GLU A 129 2.19 -16.14 2.98
C GLU A 129 3.40 -15.28 2.58
N ASN A 130 4.47 -15.89 2.06
CA ASN A 130 5.64 -15.14 1.61
C ASN A 130 5.33 -14.14 0.49
N VAL A 131 4.43 -14.49 -0.42
CA VAL A 131 3.96 -13.60 -1.48
C VAL A 131 3.19 -12.43 -0.87
N LEU A 132 2.25 -12.66 0.05
CA LEU A 132 1.53 -11.59 0.73
C LEU A 132 2.49 -10.64 1.46
N LEU A 133 3.43 -11.19 2.24
CA LEU A 133 4.45 -10.40 2.96
C LEU A 133 5.38 -9.62 2.05
N TYR A 134 5.66 -10.14 0.84
CA TYR A 134 6.44 -9.42 -0.16
C TYR A 134 5.72 -8.17 -0.67
N HIS A 135 4.39 -8.17 -0.68
CA HIS A 135 3.59 -7.04 -1.15
C HIS A 135 3.28 -6.02 -0.05
N VAL A 136 3.64 -6.30 1.20
CA VAL A 136 3.41 -5.39 2.34
C VAL A 136 4.70 -4.65 2.69
N VAL A 137 4.60 -3.35 2.91
CA VAL A 137 5.65 -2.47 3.42
C VAL A 137 5.24 -2.02 4.82
N PRO A 138 5.78 -2.65 5.88
CA PRO A 138 5.41 -2.29 7.24
C PRO A 138 6.01 -0.93 7.67
N GLY A 139 5.29 -0.20 8.51
CA GLY A 139 5.77 1.00 9.21
C GLY A 139 5.73 2.29 8.39
N ALA A 140 5.27 2.27 7.15
CA ALA A 140 5.14 3.46 6.31
C ALA A 140 3.75 3.51 5.68
N ILE A 141 3.11 4.68 5.75
CA ILE A 141 1.91 5.01 5.00
C ILE A 141 2.36 5.82 3.80
N ILE A 142 2.30 5.22 2.61
CA ILE A 142 2.80 5.81 1.38
C ILE A 142 1.60 6.08 0.49
N LEU A 143 1.17 7.34 0.46
CA LEU A 143 0.12 7.76 -0.45
C LEU A 143 0.64 7.83 -1.89
N ALA A 144 -0.24 7.70 -2.87
CA ALA A 144 0.14 7.75 -4.29
C ALA A 144 0.92 9.02 -4.65
N LYS A 145 0.53 10.17 -4.10
CA LYS A 145 1.21 11.47 -4.30
C LYS A 145 2.66 11.48 -3.80
N ASP A 146 2.95 10.73 -2.75
CA ASP A 146 4.28 10.61 -2.15
C ASP A 146 5.11 9.58 -2.93
N ALA A 147 4.49 8.47 -3.33
CA ALA A 147 5.09 7.47 -4.20
C ALA A 147 5.54 8.03 -5.56
N LEU A 148 4.78 8.98 -6.12
CA LEU A 148 5.13 9.70 -7.35
C LEU A 148 6.41 10.56 -7.21
N GLN A 149 6.74 11.01 -6.00
CA GLN A 149 7.94 11.79 -5.71
C GLN A 149 9.12 10.90 -5.29
N ALA A 150 8.85 9.65 -4.92
CA ALA A 150 9.82 8.68 -4.39
C ALA A 150 10.59 7.91 -5.49
N ASN A 151 10.86 8.52 -6.65
CA ASN A 151 11.57 7.84 -7.73
C ASN A 151 12.98 7.38 -7.29
N GLY A 152 13.25 6.08 -7.40
CA GLY A 152 14.51 5.46 -6.98
C GLY A 152 14.52 4.99 -5.52
N ALA A 153 13.46 5.26 -4.74
CA ALA A 153 13.33 4.79 -3.38
C ALA A 153 13.32 3.26 -3.31
N THR A 154 13.87 2.71 -2.22
CA THR A 154 13.86 1.27 -1.95
C THR A 154 13.03 1.04 -0.70
N LEU A 155 11.98 0.26 -0.84
CA LEU A 155 11.03 -0.08 0.22
C LEU A 155 11.38 -1.47 0.73
N ALA A 156 11.58 -1.60 2.05
CA ALA A 156 11.71 -2.90 2.70
C ALA A 156 10.32 -3.53 2.79
N THR A 157 10.20 -4.81 2.42
CA THR A 157 8.92 -5.51 2.51
C THR A 157 8.81 -6.25 3.84
N GLY A 158 7.62 -6.76 4.17
CA GLY A 158 7.39 -7.60 5.34
C GLY A 158 8.12 -8.94 5.27
N LEU A 159 8.61 -9.32 4.10
CA LEU A 159 9.45 -10.50 3.90
C LEU A 159 10.93 -10.16 4.20
N PRO A 160 11.58 -10.81 5.18
CA PRO A 160 12.96 -10.50 5.55
C PRO A 160 13.95 -10.60 4.37
N GLY A 161 14.76 -9.55 4.20
CA GLY A 161 15.77 -9.50 3.14
C GLY A 161 15.22 -9.20 1.73
N ALA A 162 13.91 -8.97 1.61
CA ALA A 162 13.24 -8.54 0.39
C ALA A 162 12.98 -7.03 0.36
N SER A 163 13.07 -6.46 -0.83
CA SER A 163 12.85 -5.03 -1.07
C SER A 163 12.28 -4.80 -2.45
N ILE A 164 11.47 -3.75 -2.60
CA ILE A 164 10.91 -3.28 -3.86
C ILE A 164 11.47 -1.89 -4.14
N LYS A 165 11.92 -1.66 -5.38
CA LYS A 165 12.41 -0.34 -5.79
C LYS A 165 11.36 0.41 -6.58
N VAL A 166 11.01 1.61 -6.14
CA VAL A 166 10.04 2.47 -6.82
C VAL A 166 10.73 3.14 -8.01
N LYS A 167 10.11 3.05 -9.19
CA LYS A 167 10.56 3.75 -10.40
C LYS A 167 9.38 4.53 -10.98
N VAL A 168 9.50 5.84 -11.03
CA VAL A 168 8.50 6.72 -11.62
C VAL A 168 8.96 7.13 -13.02
N VAL A 169 8.11 6.92 -14.02
CA VAL A 169 8.38 7.25 -15.43
C VAL A 169 7.26 8.10 -16.02
N GLY A 170 7.57 8.87 -17.05
CA GLY A 170 6.60 9.74 -17.72
C GLY A 170 6.58 11.15 -17.16
N LYS A 171 6.49 12.17 -18.04
CA LYS A 171 6.46 13.59 -17.66
C LYS A 171 5.05 14.14 -17.48
N ASN A 172 4.11 13.72 -18.34
CA ASN A 172 2.74 14.25 -18.36
C ASN A 172 1.72 13.27 -17.75
N VAL A 173 1.98 11.97 -17.84
CA VAL A 173 1.20 10.91 -17.19
C VAL A 173 2.20 10.05 -16.41
N PRO A 174 2.49 10.39 -15.15
CA PRO A 174 3.49 9.67 -14.39
C PRO A 174 2.96 8.27 -14.05
N GLN A 175 3.81 7.27 -14.19
CA GLN A 175 3.51 5.87 -13.91
C GLN A 175 4.47 5.36 -12.84
N ILE A 176 3.91 4.75 -11.79
CA ILE A 176 4.67 4.09 -10.74
C ILE A 176 4.91 2.64 -11.16
N ILE A 177 6.18 2.29 -11.34
CA ILE A 177 6.65 0.94 -11.64
C ILE A 177 7.36 0.42 -10.40
N LEU A 178 6.94 -0.74 -9.93
CA LEU A 178 7.57 -1.45 -8.81
C LEU A 178 8.60 -2.41 -9.38
N ARG A 179 9.89 -2.11 -9.17
CA ARG A 179 10.97 -3.03 -9.52
C ARG A 179 11.10 -4.09 -8.43
N ASP A 180 10.59 -5.26 -8.75
CA ASP A 180 10.64 -6.44 -7.91
C ASP A 180 11.93 -7.24 -8.14
N ARG A 181 12.01 -8.43 -7.53
CA ARG A 181 13.12 -9.37 -7.67
C ARG A 181 12.94 -10.34 -8.85
N ASP A 182 11.83 -10.31 -9.57
CA ASP A 182 11.58 -11.18 -10.72
C ASP A 182 12.11 -10.55 -12.02
N PHE A 183 13.37 -10.87 -12.32
CA PHE A 183 14.01 -10.41 -13.56
C PHE A 183 13.43 -11.05 -14.84
N ASN A 184 12.62 -12.10 -14.72
CA ASN A 184 12.10 -12.87 -15.85
C ASN A 184 10.68 -12.44 -16.25
N SER A 185 10.11 -11.45 -15.57
CA SER A 185 8.77 -10.93 -15.82
C SER A 185 8.78 -9.41 -15.97
N PRO A 186 7.80 -8.84 -16.68
CA PRO A 186 7.58 -7.39 -16.67
C PRO A 186 7.31 -6.91 -15.24
N ASN A 187 7.99 -5.83 -14.86
CA ASN A 187 7.79 -5.21 -13.55
C ASN A 187 6.33 -4.74 -13.36
N PRO A 188 5.75 -4.95 -12.16
CA PRO A 188 4.41 -4.50 -11.83
C PRO A 188 4.25 -2.97 -11.94
N ARG A 189 3.03 -2.56 -12.26
CA ARG A 189 2.63 -1.15 -12.42
C ARG A 189 1.46 -0.88 -11.50
N VAL A 190 1.52 0.21 -10.75
CA VAL A 190 0.41 0.64 -9.90
C VAL A 190 -0.72 1.15 -10.79
N ASN A 191 -1.95 0.73 -10.50
CA ASN A 191 -3.14 1.25 -11.19
C ASN A 191 -3.44 2.67 -10.69
N PRO A 192 -3.35 3.72 -11.53
CA PRO A 192 -3.59 5.09 -11.10
C PRO A 192 -5.05 5.40 -10.72
N TRP A 193 -6.00 4.50 -11.04
CA TRP A 193 -7.41 4.66 -10.72
C TRP A 193 -7.86 3.89 -9.47
N GLN A 194 -6.98 3.06 -8.90
CA GLN A 194 -7.23 2.26 -7.70
C GLN A 194 -6.03 2.41 -6.74
N THR A 195 -5.71 3.64 -6.37
CA THR A 195 -4.71 3.96 -5.33
C THR A 195 -5.39 4.46 -4.07
N ASP A 196 -4.69 4.35 -2.94
CA ASP A 196 -5.13 4.91 -1.65
C ASP A 196 -6.52 4.39 -1.22
N ILE A 197 -6.78 3.09 -1.43
CA ILE A 197 -8.08 2.42 -1.18
C ILE A 197 -8.56 2.60 0.27
N ASN A 198 -7.63 2.71 1.22
CA ASN A 198 -7.91 2.88 2.64
C ASN A 198 -7.50 4.27 3.16
N GLU A 199 -7.52 5.29 2.30
CA GLU A 199 -7.15 6.67 2.67
C GLU A 199 -7.92 7.15 3.91
N GLY A 200 -7.19 7.75 4.85
CA GLY A 200 -7.72 8.23 6.12
C GLY A 200 -7.55 7.26 7.29
N ASN A 201 -7.02 6.05 7.06
CA ASN A 201 -6.66 5.09 8.09
C ASN A 201 -5.13 4.90 8.17
N ASN A 202 -4.68 4.08 9.12
CA ASN A 202 -3.24 3.78 9.27
C ASN A 202 -2.68 2.86 8.17
N GLN A 203 -3.49 2.36 7.23
CA GLN A 203 -3.06 1.38 6.21
C GLN A 203 -3.43 1.80 4.80
#